data_AF-W0RFF0-F1
#
_entry.id   AF-W0RFF0-F1
#
_cell.length_a   1.000
_cell.length_b   1.000
_cell.length_c   1.000
_cell.angle_alpha   90.00
_cell.angle_beta   90.00
_cell.angle_gamma   90.00
#
_symmetry.space_group_name_H-M   'P 1'
#
loop_
_entity.id
_entity.type
_entity.pdbx_description
1 polymer ?
#
loop_
_entity_poly.entity_id
_entity_poly.type
_entity_poly.pdbx_seq_one_letter_code
_entity_poly.pdbx_strand_id
1 'polypeptide(L)'
;MSEPVDAERLAAFLDGRLNVREREALLAELAESDDARDALGDVAAVLRDLEQSGVVKQTDLDTLGTMPPEPPPTVRDPTTAIDASAPPGADRATGDVRDIGSARVRRTPWWGALAAAVLVAAVGLSLYARAGRADDPAALVAALGDARPSAGEPTWSATRGAGPALAPRARAVRFGALAAALQLAARTRDTSAASLARRAAALLDDVSGAAPAAQIYRAIAARPAAPADSLDALLRDGWETGASVVGADDAWLGAWLATAREAAARRDTTFFRHRATRRALDVLSATTDQAPAAAHVARAADGAPDWGTLPADLSALLESLGS
;
A
#
# COMPACT_ATOMS: atom_id res chain seq x y z
N MET A 1 -26.21 18.01 -21.85
CA MET A 1 -26.52 16.86 -20.97
C MET A 1 -25.62 15.75 -21.46
N SER A 2 -24.57 15.45 -20.70
CA SER A 2 -23.66 14.36 -21.02
C SER A 2 -24.40 13.04 -20.87
N GLU A 3 -24.16 12.09 -21.76
CA GLU A 3 -24.74 10.76 -21.68
C GLU A 3 -24.20 10.07 -20.41
N PRO A 4 -25.04 9.42 -19.59
CA PRO A 4 -24.57 8.74 -18.39
C PRO A 4 -23.56 7.66 -18.76
N VAL A 5 -22.46 7.55 -18.00
CA VAL A 5 -21.43 6.56 -18.26
C VAL A 5 -22.03 5.16 -18.23
N ASP A 6 -21.74 4.40 -19.27
CA ASP A 6 -22.16 3.01 -19.37
C ASP A 6 -21.59 2.18 -18.20
N ALA A 7 -22.50 1.70 -17.35
CA ALA A 7 -22.17 0.90 -16.18
C ALA A 7 -21.45 -0.41 -16.57
N GLU A 8 -21.76 -1.00 -17.73
CA GLU A 8 -21.08 -2.21 -18.21
C GLU A 8 -19.62 -1.90 -18.57
N ARG A 9 -19.36 -0.72 -19.13
CA ARG A 9 -18.02 -0.27 -19.49
C ARG A 9 -17.18 0.05 -18.24
N LEU A 10 -17.77 0.64 -17.21
CA LEU A 10 -17.13 0.82 -15.90
C LEU A 10 -16.82 -0.52 -15.22
N ALA A 11 -17.76 -1.48 -15.23
CA ALA A 11 -17.52 -2.81 -14.69
C ALA A 11 -16.39 -3.53 -15.45
N ALA A 12 -16.40 -3.48 -16.78
CA ALA A 12 -15.34 -4.06 -17.61
C ALA A 12 -13.97 -3.40 -17.37
N PHE A 13 -13.93 -2.10 -17.03
CA PHE A 13 -12.69 -1.41 -16.65
C PHE A 13 -12.12 -1.93 -15.33
N LEU A 14 -12.99 -2.09 -14.32
CA LEU A 14 -12.60 -2.59 -12.99
C LEU A 14 -12.18 -4.06 -13.02
N ASP A 15 -12.85 -4.87 -13.83
CA ASP A 15 -12.49 -6.27 -14.08
C ASP A 15 -11.25 -6.42 -14.99
N GLY A 16 -10.71 -5.32 -15.52
CA GLY A 16 -9.56 -5.33 -16.42
C GLY A 16 -9.83 -5.92 -17.81
N ARG A 17 -11.10 -6.07 -18.19
CA ARG A 17 -11.54 -6.64 -19.48
C ARG A 17 -11.49 -5.64 -20.64
N LEU A 18 -11.42 -4.34 -20.37
CA LEU A 18 -11.25 -3.34 -21.42
C LEU A 18 -9.88 -3.45 -22.08
N ASN A 19 -9.89 -3.39 -23.42
CA ASN A 19 -8.64 -3.28 -24.17
C ASN A 19 -7.98 -1.90 -23.97
N VAL A 20 -6.73 -1.75 -24.41
CA VAL A 20 -5.93 -0.53 -24.18
C VAL A 20 -6.66 0.72 -24.69
N ARG A 21 -7.25 0.66 -25.88
CA ARG A 21 -7.92 1.80 -26.52
C ARG A 21 -9.21 2.19 -25.79
N GLU A 22 -10.01 1.21 -25.39
CA GLU A 22 -11.25 1.44 -24.62
C GLU A 22 -10.96 2.01 -23.23
N ARG A 23 -9.90 1.50 -22.60
CA ARG A 23 -9.40 1.97 -21.31
C ARG A 23 -8.97 3.43 -21.39
N GLU A 24 -8.15 3.79 -22.38
CA GLU A 24 -7.73 5.17 -22.60
C GLU A 24 -8.91 6.11 -22.89
N ALA A 25 -9.87 5.66 -23.71
CA ALA A 25 -11.07 6.43 -23.99
C ALA A 25 -11.93 6.64 -22.73
N LEU A 26 -12.07 5.62 -21.88
CA LEU A 26 -12.84 5.75 -20.63
C LEU A 26 -12.12 6.67 -19.64
N LEU A 27 -10.79 6.61 -19.56
CA LEU A 27 -10.00 7.51 -18.71
C LEU A 27 -10.08 8.96 -19.17
N ALA A 28 -10.10 9.21 -20.49
CA ALA A 28 -10.32 10.56 -21.03
C ALA A 28 -11.73 11.08 -20.69
N GLU A 29 -12.75 10.23 -20.84
CA GLU A 29 -14.13 10.55 -20.48
C GLU A 29 -14.30 10.85 -18.98
N LEU A 30 -13.68 10.05 -18.11
CA LEU A 30 -13.63 10.30 -16.66
C LEU A 30 -12.91 11.61 -16.32
N ALA A 31 -11.89 11.99 -17.09
CA ALA A 31 -11.19 13.26 -16.87
C ALA A 31 -12.08 14.48 -17.23
N GLU A 32 -12.94 14.34 -18.23
CA GLU A 32 -13.79 15.43 -18.74
C GLU A 32 -15.14 15.56 -18.02
N SER A 33 -15.62 14.50 -17.36
CA SER A 33 -16.95 14.45 -16.74
C SER A 33 -16.89 14.23 -15.22
N ASP A 34 -17.44 15.17 -14.44
CA ASP A 34 -17.60 15.02 -12.98
C ASP A 34 -18.57 13.85 -12.66
N ASP A 35 -19.71 13.78 -13.35
CA ASP A 35 -20.72 12.72 -13.17
C ASP A 35 -20.13 11.31 -13.40
N ALA A 36 -19.20 11.19 -14.35
CA ALA A 36 -18.50 9.95 -14.64
C ALA A 36 -17.60 9.50 -13.47
N ARG A 37 -16.92 10.45 -12.83
CA ARG A 37 -16.07 10.21 -11.67
C ARG A 37 -16.89 9.83 -10.45
N ASP A 38 -18.03 10.47 -10.25
CA ASP A 38 -18.96 10.15 -9.17
C ASP A 38 -19.50 8.71 -9.33
N ALA A 39 -19.90 8.34 -10.55
CA ALA A 39 -20.34 6.97 -10.85
C ALA A 39 -19.24 5.92 -10.58
N LEU A 40 -17.97 6.20 -10.94
CA LEU A 40 -16.85 5.32 -10.60
C LEU A 40 -16.63 5.22 -9.09
N GLY A 41 -16.81 6.33 -8.36
CA GLY A 41 -16.75 6.37 -6.90
C GLY A 41 -17.80 5.49 -6.23
N ASP A 42 -19.05 5.58 -6.69
CA ASP A 42 -20.17 4.76 -6.21
C ASP A 42 -19.91 3.26 -6.43
N VAL A 43 -19.44 2.88 -7.63
CA VAL A 43 -19.11 1.47 -7.93
C VAL A 43 -17.95 0.97 -7.05
N ALA A 44 -16.92 1.79 -6.82
CA ALA A 44 -15.80 1.44 -5.94
C ALA A 44 -16.24 1.27 -4.47
N ALA A 45 -17.23 2.05 -4.02
CA ALA A 45 -17.82 1.90 -2.69
C ALA A 45 -18.60 0.58 -2.56
N VAL A 46 -19.45 0.25 -3.55
CA VAL A 46 -20.21 -1.01 -3.58
C VAL A 46 -19.29 -2.23 -3.59
N LEU A 47 -18.22 -2.22 -4.39
CA LEU A 47 -17.25 -3.32 -4.43
C LEU A 47 -16.59 -3.53 -3.06
N ARG A 48 -16.26 -2.45 -2.35
CA ARG A 48 -15.70 -2.52 -1.00
C ARG A 48 -16.70 -3.14 0.00
N ASP A 49 -17.96 -2.75 -0.05
CA ASP A 49 -19.02 -3.30 0.83
C ASP A 49 -19.26 -4.80 0.54
N LEU A 50 -19.18 -5.19 -0.73
CA LEU A 50 -19.28 -6.60 -1.15
C LEU A 50 -18.07 -7.45 -0.71
N GLU A 51 -16.88 -6.87 -0.71
CA GLU A 51 -15.68 -7.50 -0.14
C GLU A 51 -15.75 -7.65 1.38
N GLN A 52 -16.29 -6.65 2.08
CA GLN A 52 -16.47 -6.69 3.53
C GLN A 52 -17.53 -7.69 3.97
N SER A 53 -18.61 -7.83 3.20
CA SER A 53 -19.69 -8.77 3.48
C SER A 53 -19.35 -10.23 3.11
N GLY A 54 -18.19 -10.48 2.48
CA GLY A 54 -17.77 -11.82 2.05
C GLY A 54 -18.66 -12.41 0.96
N VAL A 55 -19.53 -11.60 0.34
CA VAL A 55 -20.45 -11.99 -0.74
C VAL A 55 -19.66 -12.22 -2.04
N VAL A 56 -18.65 -11.39 -2.29
CA VAL A 56 -17.72 -11.62 -3.39
C VAL A 56 -16.62 -12.57 -2.90
N LYS A 57 -16.73 -13.84 -3.30
CA LYS A 57 -15.58 -14.74 -3.30
C LYS A 57 -14.58 -14.12 -4.27
N GLN A 58 -13.36 -13.81 -3.80
CA GLN A 58 -12.28 -13.33 -4.67
C GLN A 58 -12.25 -14.19 -5.94
N THR A 59 -12.51 -13.55 -7.07
CA THR A 59 -12.51 -14.23 -8.37
C THR A 59 -11.13 -14.84 -8.57
N ASP A 60 -11.10 -16.17 -8.68
CA ASP A 60 -9.90 -16.96 -8.93
C ASP A 60 -9.46 -16.71 -10.38
N LEU A 61 -8.73 -15.61 -10.59
CA LEU A 61 -8.25 -15.15 -11.89
C LEU A 61 -7.29 -16.15 -12.58
N ASP A 62 -6.86 -17.20 -11.89
CA ASP A 62 -6.13 -18.35 -12.45
C ASP A 62 -6.99 -19.20 -13.41
N THR A 63 -8.33 -19.08 -13.37
CA THR A 63 -9.21 -19.89 -14.24
C THR A 63 -9.32 -19.34 -15.68
N LEU A 64 -8.85 -18.12 -15.95
CA LEU A 64 -8.98 -17.47 -17.27
C LEU A 64 -7.71 -17.56 -18.15
N GLY A 65 -6.65 -18.23 -17.70
CA GLY A 65 -5.32 -18.11 -18.32
C GLY A 65 -4.62 -19.40 -18.76
N THR A 66 -5.18 -20.60 -18.51
CA THR A 66 -4.56 -21.83 -19.01
C THR A 66 -5.56 -22.66 -19.80
N MET A 67 -5.75 -22.29 -21.06
CA MET A 67 -6.07 -23.30 -22.06
C MET A 67 -4.89 -24.27 -22.05
N PRO A 68 -5.07 -25.55 -21.69
CA PRO A 68 -3.98 -26.51 -21.72
C PRO A 68 -3.40 -26.54 -23.15
N PRO A 69 -2.07 -26.56 -23.33
CA PRO A 69 -1.50 -26.72 -24.65
C PRO A 69 -2.08 -28.00 -25.27
N GLU A 70 -2.63 -27.86 -26.47
CA GLU A 70 -3.12 -28.99 -27.25
C GLU A 70 -2.01 -30.03 -27.32
N PRO A 71 -2.22 -31.28 -26.87
CA PRO A 71 -1.16 -32.27 -26.83
C PRO A 71 -0.71 -32.55 -28.27
N PRO A 72 0.62 -32.60 -28.54
CA PRO A 72 1.10 -32.97 -29.86
C PRO A 72 0.59 -34.36 -30.23
N PRO A 73 0.31 -34.63 -31.52
CA PRO A 73 -0.15 -35.92 -31.98
C PRO A 73 0.86 -37.00 -31.59
N THR A 74 0.40 -37.96 -30.78
CA THR A 74 1.23 -39.07 -30.30
C THR A 74 1.44 -40.05 -31.46
N VAL A 75 2.66 -40.07 -32.00
CA VAL A 75 3.11 -41.13 -32.90
C VAL A 75 3.27 -42.40 -32.06
N ARG A 76 2.43 -43.41 -32.31
CA ARG A 76 2.55 -44.75 -31.74
C ARG A 76 3.67 -45.49 -32.44
N ASP A 77 4.76 -45.76 -31.73
CA ASP A 77 5.69 -46.83 -32.11
C ASP A 77 5.16 -48.18 -31.61
N PRO A 78 4.99 -49.19 -32.49
CA PRO A 78 4.76 -50.57 -32.10
C PRO A 78 6.09 -51.34 -32.00
N THR A 79 6.12 -52.39 -31.15
CA THR A 79 7.15 -53.46 -31.04
C THR A 79 8.28 -53.11 -30.05
N THR A 80 8.50 -53.80 -28.91
CA THR A 80 8.79 -55.24 -28.67
C THR A 80 8.75 -55.42 -27.13
N ALA A 81 7.95 -56.25 -26.46
CA ALA A 81 7.92 -57.72 -26.33
C ALA A 81 9.19 -58.37 -25.71
N ILE A 82 8.97 -59.05 -24.55
CA ILE A 82 9.67 -60.21 -23.92
C ILE A 82 11.07 -59.89 -23.29
N ASP A 83 11.52 -60.37 -22.12
CA ASP A 83 11.19 -61.55 -21.30
C ASP A 83 11.70 -61.43 -19.84
N ALA A 84 11.20 -62.34 -19.00
CA ALA A 84 11.39 -62.50 -17.57
C ALA A 84 12.75 -63.07 -17.13
N SER A 85 13.14 -62.80 -15.87
CA SER A 85 13.55 -63.82 -14.87
C SER A 85 14.00 -63.17 -13.53
N ALA A 86 13.39 -63.65 -12.44
CA ALA A 86 13.82 -63.52 -11.04
C ALA A 86 14.84 -64.67 -10.71
N PRO A 87 15.45 -64.88 -9.51
CA PRO A 87 14.88 -64.68 -8.16
C PRO A 87 15.94 -64.31 -7.05
N PRO A 88 15.82 -64.70 -5.76
CA PRO A 88 15.49 -63.77 -4.66
C PRO A 88 16.56 -63.72 -3.54
N GLY A 89 16.50 -62.71 -2.67
CA GLY A 89 17.23 -62.79 -1.40
C GLY A 89 17.28 -61.52 -0.56
N ALA A 90 16.97 -61.72 0.72
CA ALA A 90 17.37 -60.95 1.90
C ALA A 90 16.53 -59.73 2.32
N ASP A 91 15.63 -60.02 3.27
CA ASP A 91 15.42 -59.34 4.55
C ASP A 91 16.26 -58.09 4.87
N ARG A 92 15.54 -57.00 5.19
CA ARG A 92 15.69 -56.10 6.36
C ARG A 92 14.84 -54.85 6.05
N ALA A 93 13.69 -54.69 6.72
CA ALA A 93 13.54 -53.90 7.94
C ALA A 93 13.66 -52.38 7.74
N THR A 94 12.76 -51.68 8.44
CA THR A 94 12.71 -50.24 8.76
C THR A 94 12.09 -49.28 7.74
N GLY A 95 11.08 -48.55 8.23
CA GLY A 95 10.80 -47.18 7.80
C GLY A 95 9.54 -47.00 6.96
N ASP A 96 8.38 -46.98 7.62
CA ASP A 96 7.18 -46.31 7.13
C ASP A 96 7.47 -44.81 7.03
N VAL A 97 8.07 -44.39 5.91
CA VAL A 97 8.27 -42.99 5.56
C VAL A 97 6.96 -42.51 4.97
N ARG A 98 6.14 -41.88 5.80
CA ARG A 98 5.02 -41.08 5.34
C ARG A 98 5.53 -40.04 4.35
N ASP A 99 5.08 -40.22 3.12
CA ASP A 99 5.19 -39.31 2.02
C ASP A 99 4.45 -38.01 2.40
N ILE A 100 5.19 -37.04 2.94
CA ILE A 100 4.68 -35.68 3.16
C ILE A 100 4.70 -35.01 1.79
N GLY A 101 3.57 -35.13 1.09
CA GLY A 101 3.30 -34.39 -0.13
C GLY A 101 3.66 -32.92 0.07
N SER A 102 4.70 -32.47 -0.62
CA SER A 102 5.11 -31.08 -0.66
C SER A 102 4.00 -30.29 -1.35
N ALA A 103 3.12 -29.68 -0.56
CA ALA A 103 2.21 -28.67 -1.04
C ALA A 103 3.05 -27.54 -1.66
N ARG A 104 3.07 -27.48 -3.00
CA ARG A 104 3.66 -26.39 -3.76
C ARG A 104 2.88 -25.13 -3.41
N VAL A 105 3.44 -24.32 -2.51
CA VAL A 105 2.94 -22.98 -2.20
C VAL A 105 3.08 -22.15 -3.46
N ARG A 106 1.98 -22.05 -4.21
CA ARG A 106 1.86 -21.18 -5.37
C ARG A 106 1.86 -19.74 -4.87
N ARG A 107 2.88 -18.99 -5.29
CA ARG A 107 3.01 -17.55 -5.00
C ARG A 107 2.17 -16.78 -6.01
N THR A 108 1.02 -16.29 -5.56
CA THR A 108 0.15 -15.40 -6.34
C THR A 108 0.59 -13.94 -6.17
N PRO A 109 0.74 -13.15 -7.24
CA PRO A 109 1.19 -11.76 -7.15
C PRO A 109 0.04 -10.81 -6.77
N TRP A 110 -0.09 -10.50 -5.47
CA TRP A 110 -1.13 -9.66 -4.85
C TRP A 110 -0.89 -8.13 -4.94
N TRP A 111 -0.39 -7.61 -6.06
CA TRP A 111 0.03 -6.19 -6.18
C TRP A 111 -1.12 -5.17 -6.16
N GLY A 112 -2.38 -5.61 -6.22
CA GLY A 112 -3.54 -4.73 -6.45
C GLY A 112 -3.84 -3.71 -5.35
N ALA A 113 -3.64 -4.06 -4.07
CA ALA A 113 -4.14 -3.22 -2.97
C ALA A 113 -3.24 -2.01 -2.64
N LEU A 114 -1.91 -2.13 -2.86
CA LEU A 114 -0.97 -1.04 -2.58
C LEU A 114 -0.88 -0.04 -3.74
N ALA A 115 -1.16 -0.50 -4.96
CA ALA A 115 -1.28 0.36 -6.11
C ALA A 115 -2.46 1.34 -5.97
N ALA A 116 -3.63 0.90 -5.51
CA ALA A 116 -4.84 1.72 -5.52
C ALA A 116 -4.74 3.02 -4.69
N ALA A 117 -4.22 2.98 -3.46
CA ALA A 117 -4.13 4.19 -2.62
C ALA A 117 -3.06 5.19 -3.10
N VAL A 118 -1.92 4.68 -3.57
CA VAL A 118 -0.87 5.52 -4.18
C VAL A 118 -1.37 6.09 -5.51
N LEU A 119 -2.16 5.32 -6.26
CA LEU A 119 -2.71 5.72 -7.54
C LEU A 119 -3.82 6.76 -7.38
N VAL A 120 -4.68 6.70 -6.35
CA VAL A 120 -5.65 7.78 -6.06
C VAL A 120 -4.95 9.08 -5.67
N ALA A 121 -3.91 9.02 -4.82
CA ALA A 121 -3.12 10.19 -4.48
C ALA A 121 -2.34 10.74 -5.68
N ALA A 122 -1.73 9.87 -6.50
CA ALA A 122 -0.98 10.25 -7.69
C ALA A 122 -1.88 10.76 -8.82
N VAL A 123 -3.07 10.18 -9.01
CA VAL A 123 -4.06 10.64 -9.99
C VAL A 123 -4.66 11.97 -9.54
N GLY A 124 -5.02 12.13 -8.27
CA GLY A 124 -5.46 13.42 -7.72
C GLY A 124 -4.40 14.50 -7.87
N LEU A 125 -3.13 14.17 -7.57
CA LEU A 125 -2.01 15.10 -7.72
C LEU A 125 -1.68 15.41 -9.19
N SER A 126 -1.78 14.43 -10.09
CA SER A 126 -1.55 14.61 -11.53
C SER A 126 -2.66 15.44 -12.18
N LEU A 127 -3.93 15.18 -11.84
CA LEU A 127 -5.07 15.99 -12.30
C LEU A 127 -4.97 17.42 -11.76
N TYR A 128 -4.53 17.60 -10.52
CA TYR A 128 -4.25 18.91 -9.91
C TYR A 128 -3.11 19.66 -10.62
N ALA A 129 -2.00 18.98 -10.91
CA ALA A 129 -0.86 19.55 -11.64
C ALA A 129 -1.26 19.97 -13.07
N ARG A 130 -2.05 19.15 -13.77
CA ARG A 130 -2.57 19.45 -15.12
C ARG A 130 -3.56 20.60 -15.16
N ALA A 131 -4.30 20.84 -14.07
CA ALA A 131 -5.24 21.96 -14.00
C ALA A 131 -4.56 23.34 -13.91
N GLY A 132 -3.22 23.41 -13.87
CA GLY A 132 -2.48 24.67 -13.68
C GLY A 132 -2.74 25.32 -12.32
N ARG A 133 -3.31 24.55 -11.38
CA ARG A 133 -3.67 25.01 -10.04
C ARG A 133 -2.62 24.64 -8.99
N ALA A 134 -1.41 24.30 -9.40
CA ALA A 134 -0.33 23.89 -8.48
C ALA A 134 -0.14 24.89 -7.32
N ASP A 135 -0.40 26.16 -7.56
CA ASP A 135 -0.28 27.25 -6.58
C ASP A 135 -1.49 27.45 -5.65
N ASP A 136 -2.59 26.71 -5.81
CA ASP A 136 -3.80 26.85 -4.98
C ASP A 136 -3.90 25.76 -3.89
N PRO A 137 -3.39 26.01 -2.66
CA PRO A 137 -3.42 25.04 -1.57
C PRO A 137 -4.84 24.63 -1.17
N ALA A 138 -5.87 25.44 -1.45
CA ALA A 138 -7.25 25.07 -1.15
C ALA A 138 -7.76 23.96 -2.07
N ALA A 139 -7.37 23.99 -3.35
CA ALA A 139 -7.71 22.95 -4.32
C ALA A 139 -6.99 21.62 -4.02
N LEU A 140 -5.75 21.66 -3.51
CA LEU A 140 -5.04 20.45 -3.08
C LEU A 140 -5.69 19.82 -1.83
N VAL A 141 -6.08 20.65 -0.86
CA VAL A 141 -6.85 20.23 0.32
C VAL A 141 -8.14 19.53 -0.09
N ALA A 142 -8.88 20.09 -1.05
CA ALA A 142 -10.12 19.49 -1.54
C ALA A 142 -9.85 18.10 -2.16
N ALA A 143 -8.88 18.00 -3.07
CA ALA A 143 -8.52 16.74 -3.72
C ALA A 143 -8.10 15.63 -2.73
N LEU A 144 -7.34 15.99 -1.69
CA LEU A 144 -6.90 15.04 -0.65
C LEU A 144 -8.00 14.76 0.39
N GLY A 145 -8.88 15.73 0.66
CA GLY A 145 -9.98 15.62 1.60
C GLY A 145 -11.10 14.71 1.10
N ASP A 146 -11.39 14.76 -0.20
CA ASP A 146 -12.38 13.90 -0.87
C ASP A 146 -11.86 12.47 -1.02
N ALA A 147 -10.54 12.27 -1.05
CA ALA A 147 -9.91 10.95 -1.00
C ALA A 147 -9.94 10.29 0.39
N ARG A 148 -10.73 10.82 1.34
CA ARG A 148 -10.90 10.19 2.66
C ARG A 148 -11.36 8.74 2.47
N PRO A 149 -10.63 7.75 3.00
CA PRO A 149 -11.25 6.44 3.17
C PRO A 149 -12.47 6.65 4.08
N SER A 150 -13.64 6.25 3.59
CA SER A 150 -14.88 6.15 4.37
C SER A 150 -14.57 5.61 5.76
N ALA A 151 -15.13 6.22 6.82
CA ALA A 151 -14.71 6.14 8.24
C ALA A 151 -14.48 4.76 8.91
N GLY A 152 -14.51 3.65 8.19
CA GLY A 152 -13.83 2.42 8.57
C GLY A 152 -12.37 2.47 8.10
N GLU A 153 -11.42 2.39 9.02
CA GLU A 153 -9.99 2.27 8.72
C GLU A 153 -9.73 1.37 7.49
N PRO A 154 -8.70 1.64 6.67
CA PRO A 154 -8.16 0.58 5.84
C PRO A 154 -7.74 -0.57 6.77
N THR A 155 -8.60 -1.58 6.87
CA THR A 155 -8.32 -2.85 7.52
C THR A 155 -7.29 -3.57 6.67
N TRP A 156 -6.03 -3.19 6.85
CA TRP A 156 -4.92 -4.12 6.79
C TRP A 156 -5.15 -5.10 7.95
N SER A 157 -6.12 -6.00 7.77
CA SER A 157 -6.67 -6.78 8.85
C SER A 157 -5.58 -7.69 9.38
N ALA A 158 -5.26 -7.53 10.66
CA ALA A 158 -4.36 -8.41 11.40
C ALA A 158 -4.88 -9.87 11.47
N THR A 159 -6.07 -10.15 10.92
CA THR A 159 -6.75 -11.44 10.95
C THR A 159 -6.53 -12.31 9.71
N ARG A 160 -5.81 -11.85 8.67
CA ARG A 160 -5.30 -12.77 7.63
C ARG A 160 -3.85 -13.13 7.98
N GLY A 161 -3.64 -14.41 8.28
CA GLY A 161 -2.38 -14.96 8.77
C GLY A 161 -1.16 -14.50 7.97
N ALA A 162 -0.01 -14.41 8.66
CA ALA A 162 1.32 -14.05 8.18
C ALA A 162 1.37 -13.73 6.68
N GLY A 163 0.93 -12.52 6.33
CA GLY A 163 0.97 -12.05 4.95
C GLY A 163 2.41 -12.13 4.42
N PRO A 164 2.60 -12.27 3.10
CA PRO A 164 3.93 -12.26 2.52
C PRO A 164 4.71 -11.02 2.97
N ALA A 165 5.99 -11.20 3.27
CA ALA A 165 6.85 -10.14 3.75
C ALA A 165 6.75 -8.89 2.86
N LEU A 166 6.47 -7.74 3.47
CA LEU A 166 6.44 -6.46 2.77
C LEU A 166 7.80 -6.18 2.13
N ALA A 167 7.79 -5.63 0.92
CA ALA A 167 9.02 -5.09 0.32
C ALA A 167 9.66 -4.07 1.28
N PRO A 168 11.00 -4.04 1.43
CA PRO A 168 11.68 -3.18 2.40
C PRO A 168 11.25 -1.72 2.35
N ARG A 169 11.12 -1.18 1.14
CA ARG A 169 10.65 0.19 0.90
C ARG A 169 9.22 0.45 1.37
N ALA A 170 8.29 -0.44 1.01
CA ALA A 170 6.90 -0.33 1.45
C ALA A 170 6.78 -0.39 2.98
N ARG A 171 7.64 -1.20 3.62
CA ARG A 171 7.76 -1.27 5.07
C ARG A 171 8.26 0.06 5.66
N ALA A 172 9.30 0.67 5.09
CA ALA A 172 9.82 1.96 5.54
C ALA A 172 8.79 3.08 5.46
N VAL A 173 8.11 3.22 4.31
CA VAL A 173 7.00 4.18 4.14
C VAL A 173 5.89 3.93 5.15
N ARG A 174 5.50 2.67 5.37
CA ARG A 174 4.47 2.33 6.35
C ARG A 174 4.90 2.63 7.79
N PHE A 175 6.16 2.39 8.13
CA PHE A 175 6.74 2.74 9.42
C PHE A 175 6.65 4.26 9.64
N GLY A 176 7.11 5.02 8.65
CA GLY A 176 7.01 6.47 8.59
C GLY A 176 5.63 7.01 8.93
N ALA A 177 4.63 6.52 8.20
CA ALA A 177 3.23 6.90 8.37
C ALA A 177 2.69 6.54 9.75
N LEU A 178 3.01 5.34 10.28
CA LEU A 178 2.57 4.91 11.61
C LEU A 178 3.20 5.74 12.72
N ALA A 179 4.47 6.09 12.62
CA ALA A 179 5.15 6.90 13.62
C ALA A 179 4.63 8.35 13.65
N ALA A 180 4.38 8.97 12.49
CA ALA A 180 3.76 10.29 12.42
C ALA A 180 2.33 10.28 13.01
N ALA A 181 1.52 9.27 12.67
CA ALA A 181 0.19 9.09 13.24
C ALA A 181 0.24 8.88 14.77
N LEU A 182 1.21 8.09 15.25
CA LEU A 182 1.43 7.88 16.69
C LEU A 182 1.79 9.18 17.40
N GLN A 183 2.67 10.00 16.84
CA GLN A 183 3.07 11.28 17.43
C GLN A 183 1.90 12.25 17.53
N LEU A 184 1.07 12.33 16.48
CA LEU A 184 -0.15 13.11 16.51
C LEU A 184 -1.13 12.60 17.57
N ALA A 185 -1.40 11.29 17.59
CA ALA A 185 -2.29 10.66 18.56
C ALA A 185 -1.82 10.88 20.01
N ALA A 186 -0.51 10.81 20.26
CA ALA A 186 0.07 11.09 21.58
C ALA A 186 -0.17 12.55 22.01
N ARG A 187 0.04 13.51 21.10
CA ARG A 187 -0.18 14.95 21.36
C ARG A 187 -1.65 15.28 21.63
N THR A 188 -2.57 14.69 20.86
CA THR A 188 -4.02 14.90 21.04
C THR A 188 -4.63 14.01 22.13
N ARG A 189 -3.81 13.22 22.85
CA ARG A 189 -4.25 12.24 23.87
C ARG A 189 -5.30 11.25 23.33
N ASP A 190 -5.16 10.85 22.08
CA ASP A 190 -6.01 9.86 21.45
C ASP A 190 -5.65 8.45 21.96
N THR A 191 -6.66 7.71 22.39
CA THR A 191 -6.59 6.30 22.81
C THR A 191 -6.01 5.37 21.74
N SER A 192 -6.03 5.78 20.47
CA SER A 192 -5.44 5.04 19.35
C SER A 192 -3.90 4.95 19.44
N ALA A 193 -3.23 5.83 20.18
CA ALA A 193 -1.77 5.87 20.30
C ALA A 193 -1.16 4.52 20.70
N ALA A 194 -1.73 3.83 21.69
CA ALA A 194 -1.21 2.52 22.11
C ALA A 194 -1.34 1.45 21.00
N SER A 195 -2.40 1.52 20.18
CA SER A 195 -2.58 0.62 19.04
C SER A 195 -1.57 0.90 17.93
N LEU A 196 -1.37 2.18 17.60
CA LEU A 196 -0.39 2.62 16.60
C LEU A 196 1.03 2.21 16.99
N ALA A 197 1.41 2.38 18.27
CA ALA A 197 2.71 1.95 18.78
C ALA A 197 2.90 0.42 18.66
N ARG A 198 1.89 -0.40 18.96
CA ARG A 198 1.97 -1.86 18.73
C ARG A 198 2.15 -2.22 17.27
N ARG A 199 1.47 -1.51 16.36
CA ARG A 199 1.61 -1.73 14.91
C ARG A 199 2.99 -1.34 14.40
N ALA A 200 3.56 -0.25 14.89
CA ALA A 200 4.93 0.16 14.59
C ALA A 200 5.95 -0.88 15.08
N ALA A 201 5.80 -1.38 16.31
CA ALA A 201 6.65 -2.44 16.84
C ALA A 201 6.57 -3.73 16.01
N ALA A 202 5.35 -4.19 15.68
CA ALA A 202 5.13 -5.38 14.88
C ALA A 202 5.74 -5.27 13.47
N LEU A 203 5.73 -4.07 12.88
CA LEU A 203 6.34 -3.83 11.57
C LEU A 203 7.88 -3.93 11.61
N LEU A 204 8.49 -3.62 12.75
CA LEU A 204 9.92 -3.67 12.98
C LEU A 204 10.41 -5.06 13.39
N ASP A 205 9.54 -5.93 13.91
CA ASP A 205 9.92 -7.28 14.37
C ASP A 205 10.50 -8.16 13.25
N ASP A 206 10.09 -7.93 12.01
CA ASP A 206 10.58 -8.66 10.83
C ASP A 206 11.83 -8.00 10.19
N VAL A 207 12.42 -7.00 10.84
CA VAL A 207 13.58 -6.26 10.32
C VAL A 207 14.82 -6.57 11.14
N SER A 208 15.81 -7.19 10.51
CA SER A 208 17.11 -7.45 11.12
C SER A 208 17.73 -6.16 11.68
N GLY A 209 18.06 -6.17 12.97
CA GLY A 209 18.64 -5.01 13.66
C GLY A 209 17.63 -4.00 14.25
N ALA A 210 16.33 -4.15 14.00
CA ALA A 210 15.32 -3.20 14.50
C ALA A 210 14.78 -3.51 15.91
N ALA A 211 15.30 -4.55 16.57
CA ALA A 211 14.83 -4.96 17.91
C ALA A 211 14.86 -3.82 18.96
N PRO A 212 15.90 -2.95 19.02
CA PRO A 212 15.89 -1.81 19.94
C PRO A 212 14.75 -0.82 19.66
N ALA A 213 14.52 -0.47 18.39
CA ALA A 213 13.40 0.40 18.00
C ALA A 213 12.05 -0.23 18.34
N ALA A 214 11.85 -1.51 18.03
CA ALA A 214 10.62 -2.23 18.36
C ALA A 214 10.34 -2.23 19.87
N GLN A 215 11.38 -2.35 20.71
CA GLN A 215 11.25 -2.28 22.17
C GLN A 215 10.78 -0.89 22.65
N ILE A 216 11.28 0.20 22.06
CA ILE A 216 10.83 1.56 22.38
C ILE A 216 9.33 1.72 22.09
N TYR A 217 8.86 1.27 20.92
CA TYR A 217 7.42 1.33 20.59
C TYR A 217 6.57 0.46 21.50
N ARG A 218 7.06 -0.71 21.95
CA ARG A 218 6.36 -1.51 22.98
C ARG A 218 6.29 -0.78 24.32
N ALA A 219 7.35 -0.07 24.70
CA ALA A 219 7.36 0.74 25.92
C ALA A 219 6.34 1.89 25.86
N ILE A 220 6.19 2.53 24.69
CA ILE A 220 5.13 3.52 24.45
C ILE A 220 3.74 2.87 24.55
N ALA A 221 3.55 1.72 23.90
CA ALA A 221 2.28 0.99 23.92
C ALA A 221 1.85 0.54 25.32
N ALA A 222 2.80 0.33 26.23
CA ALA A 222 2.55 0.00 27.64
C ALA A 222 2.09 1.21 28.48
N ARG A 223 2.02 2.42 27.89
CA ARG A 223 1.67 3.68 28.56
C ARG A 223 0.51 4.42 27.87
N PRO A 224 -0.68 3.81 27.72
CA PRO A 224 -1.78 4.35 26.91
C PRO A 224 -2.36 5.70 27.37
N ALA A 225 -2.02 6.16 28.57
CA ALA A 225 -2.49 7.43 29.15
C ALA A 225 -1.34 8.33 29.62
N ALA A 226 -0.10 8.06 29.19
CA ALA A 226 1.02 8.92 29.53
C ALA A 226 0.87 10.30 28.86
N PRO A 227 1.19 11.41 29.57
CA PRO A 227 1.25 12.74 28.96
C PRO A 227 2.21 12.77 27.75
N ALA A 228 1.87 13.53 26.71
CA ALA A 228 2.69 13.65 25.50
C ALA A 228 4.16 14.00 25.81
N ASP A 229 4.38 14.99 26.68
CA ASP A 229 5.73 15.43 27.09
C ASP A 229 6.58 14.30 27.69
N SER A 230 5.94 13.33 28.35
CA SER A 230 6.63 12.16 28.92
C SER A 230 6.97 11.08 27.89
N LEU A 231 6.34 11.15 26.71
CA LEU A 231 6.58 10.26 25.57
C LEU A 231 7.51 10.88 24.53
N ASP A 232 7.72 12.20 24.52
CA ASP A 232 8.49 12.89 23.48
C ASP A 232 9.89 12.33 23.26
N ALA A 233 10.64 12.04 24.34
CA ALA A 233 11.96 11.43 24.23
C ALA A 233 11.88 10.02 23.60
N LEU A 234 10.91 9.20 24.02
CA LEU A 234 10.71 7.86 23.47
C LEU A 234 10.27 7.89 22.00
N LEU A 235 9.40 8.84 21.63
CA LEU A 235 8.94 9.02 20.24
C LEU A 235 10.11 9.43 19.34
N ARG A 236 10.95 10.37 19.80
CA ARG A 236 12.15 10.81 19.08
C ARG A 236 13.15 9.66 18.93
N ASP A 237 13.51 8.99 20.02
CA ASP A 237 14.47 7.88 20.01
C ASP A 237 13.96 6.71 19.16
N GLY A 238 12.66 6.41 19.25
CA GLY A 238 12.00 5.36 18.47
C GLY A 238 11.93 5.69 16.99
N TRP A 239 11.74 6.96 16.64
CA TRP A 239 11.81 7.44 15.26
C TRP A 239 13.24 7.31 14.71
N GLU A 240 14.23 7.89 15.38
CA GLU A 240 15.63 7.89 14.92
C GLU A 240 16.18 6.47 14.77
N THR A 241 15.95 5.62 15.77
CA THR A 241 16.39 4.22 15.75
C THR A 241 15.61 3.41 14.70
N GLY A 242 14.31 3.64 14.54
CA GLY A 242 13.51 2.90 13.55
C GLY A 242 13.83 3.29 12.12
N ALA A 243 13.86 4.60 11.84
CA ALA A 243 14.11 5.17 10.51
C ALA A 243 15.50 4.80 9.98
N SER A 244 16.53 4.80 10.84
CA SER A 244 17.89 4.39 10.45
C SER A 244 17.99 2.93 10.02
N VAL A 245 17.12 2.05 10.52
CA VAL A 245 17.13 0.62 10.17
C VAL A 245 16.26 0.32 8.94
N VAL A 246 15.09 0.97 8.80
CA VAL A 246 14.18 0.70 7.68
C VAL A 246 14.50 1.48 6.40
N GLY A 247 15.29 2.56 6.50
CA GLY A 247 15.58 3.50 5.41
C GLY A 247 14.92 4.84 5.68
N ALA A 248 15.74 5.84 6.03
CA ALA A 248 15.28 7.12 6.54
C ALA A 248 14.43 7.88 5.52
N ASP A 249 14.85 7.95 4.25
CA ASP A 249 14.15 8.70 3.21
C ASP A 249 12.73 8.19 2.96
N ASP A 250 12.59 6.86 2.86
CA ASP A 250 11.29 6.23 2.67
C ASP A 250 10.39 6.38 3.91
N ALA A 251 10.97 6.31 5.12
CA ALA A 251 10.24 6.60 6.34
C ALA A 251 9.77 8.07 6.39
N TRP A 252 10.61 9.01 6.01
CA TRP A 252 10.24 10.43 5.93
C TRP A 252 9.12 10.67 4.92
N LEU A 253 9.17 10.04 3.75
CA LEU A 253 8.09 10.10 2.78
C LEU A 253 6.77 9.61 3.39
N GLY A 254 6.80 8.48 4.09
CA GLY A 254 5.64 7.95 4.80
C GLY A 254 5.06 8.89 5.85
N ALA A 255 5.94 9.50 6.67
CA ALA A 255 5.55 10.46 7.69
C ALA A 255 4.93 11.72 7.08
N TRP A 256 5.53 12.23 5.99
CA TRP A 256 4.99 13.37 5.26
C TRP A 256 3.61 13.07 4.67
N LEU A 257 3.43 11.91 4.02
CA LEU A 257 2.13 11.51 3.46
C LEU A 257 1.03 11.42 4.52
N ALA A 258 1.33 10.84 5.68
CA ALA A 258 0.39 10.76 6.79
C ALA A 258 0.00 12.16 7.32
N THR A 259 0.99 13.04 7.47
CA THR A 259 0.79 14.41 7.95
C THR A 259 0.01 15.24 6.94
N ALA A 260 0.33 15.13 5.64
CA ALA A 260 -0.39 15.79 4.56
C ALA A 260 -1.87 15.35 4.50
N ARG A 261 -2.14 14.06 4.73
CA ARG A 261 -3.52 13.56 4.82
C ARG A 261 -4.29 14.18 5.98
N GLU A 262 -3.65 14.29 7.16
CA GLU A 262 -4.28 14.92 8.31
C GLU A 262 -4.52 16.43 8.08
N ALA A 263 -3.52 17.13 7.55
CA ALA A 263 -3.64 18.55 7.21
C ALA A 263 -4.79 18.78 6.20
N ALA A 264 -4.90 17.95 5.17
CA ALA A 264 -6.03 17.99 4.23
C ALA A 264 -7.37 17.73 4.92
N ALA A 265 -7.43 16.72 5.79
CA ALA A 265 -8.64 16.40 6.56
C ALA A 265 -9.12 17.56 7.46
N ARG A 266 -8.20 18.40 7.93
CA ARG A 266 -8.47 19.61 8.72
C ARG A 266 -8.62 20.87 7.89
N ARG A 267 -8.46 20.77 6.57
CA ARG A 267 -8.38 21.91 5.66
C ARG A 267 -7.28 22.93 6.03
N ASP A 268 -6.16 22.45 6.57
CA ASP A 268 -5.02 23.29 6.94
C ASP A 268 -4.22 23.70 5.70
N THR A 269 -4.60 24.83 5.12
CA THR A 269 -3.87 25.40 3.97
C THR A 269 -2.47 25.90 4.32
N THR A 270 -2.15 26.13 5.61
CA THR A 270 -0.84 26.61 6.05
C THR A 270 0.22 25.53 5.84
N PHE A 271 -0.12 24.28 6.16
CA PHE A 271 0.73 23.11 5.89
C PHE A 271 1.19 23.05 4.42
N PHE A 272 0.27 23.27 3.49
CA PHE A 272 0.55 23.22 2.04
C PHE A 272 1.24 24.47 1.49
N ARG A 273 1.26 25.57 2.25
CA ARG A 273 2.05 26.77 1.92
C ARG A 273 3.49 26.65 2.37
N HIS A 274 3.81 25.73 3.28
CA HIS A 274 5.19 25.56 3.76
C HIS A 274 6.12 25.17 2.60
N ARG A 275 7.31 25.78 2.55
CA ARG A 275 8.30 25.56 1.48
C ARG A 275 8.68 24.07 1.35
N ALA A 276 8.82 23.41 2.50
CA ALA A 276 9.01 21.97 2.62
C ALA A 276 7.97 21.16 1.83
N THR A 277 6.70 21.41 2.11
CA THR A 277 5.57 20.70 1.50
C THR A 277 5.49 20.97 0.01
N ARG A 278 5.71 22.22 -0.42
CA ARG A 278 5.77 22.55 -1.86
C ARG A 278 6.88 21.78 -2.57
N ARG A 279 8.09 21.76 -2.01
CA ARG A 279 9.22 20.99 -2.57
C ARG A 279 8.91 19.49 -2.65
N ALA A 280 8.25 18.93 -1.63
CA ALA A 280 7.82 17.54 -1.62
C ALA A 280 6.80 17.26 -2.74
N LEU A 281 5.81 18.15 -2.92
CA LEU A 281 4.82 18.06 -3.98
C LEU A 281 5.46 18.16 -5.37
N ASP A 282 6.40 19.09 -5.58
CA ASP A 282 7.11 19.28 -6.84
C ASP A 282 7.86 18.00 -7.26
N VAL A 283 8.49 17.33 -6.30
CA VAL A 283 9.19 16.07 -6.52
C VAL A 283 8.20 14.96 -6.87
N LEU A 284 7.10 14.84 -6.13
CA LEU A 284 6.09 13.83 -6.38
C LEU A 284 5.39 14.03 -7.74
N SER A 285 5.10 15.28 -8.13
CA SER A 285 4.54 15.57 -9.44
C SER A 285 5.50 15.25 -10.56
N ALA A 286 6.79 15.60 -10.44
CA ALA A 286 7.81 15.29 -11.43
C ALA A 286 7.96 13.77 -11.66
N THR A 287 7.77 12.96 -10.62
CA THR A 287 7.79 11.49 -10.75
C THR A 287 6.53 10.90 -11.38
N THR A 288 5.41 11.61 -11.35
CA THR A 288 4.12 11.11 -11.83
C THR A 288 3.96 11.29 -13.35
N ASP A 289 4.56 12.33 -13.92
CA ASP A 289 4.54 12.59 -15.37
C ASP A 289 5.32 11.57 -16.21
N GLN A 290 6.08 10.66 -15.58
CA GLN A 290 6.90 9.63 -16.22
C GLN A 290 6.33 8.20 -16.09
N ALA A 291 5.04 7.97 -16.39
CA ALA A 291 4.35 6.67 -16.26
C ALA A 291 5.20 5.39 -16.53
N PRO A 292 4.93 4.21 -15.89
CA PRO A 292 3.87 3.88 -14.95
C PRO A 292 4.30 4.00 -13.47
N ALA A 293 3.40 4.58 -12.67
CA ALA A 293 3.62 5.17 -11.36
C ALA A 293 4.33 4.31 -10.30
N ALA A 294 4.22 2.98 -10.34
CA ALA A 294 4.80 2.13 -9.29
C ALA A 294 6.31 1.91 -9.45
N ALA A 295 6.81 1.76 -10.68
CA ALA A 295 8.20 1.40 -10.95
C ALA A 295 9.15 2.61 -10.93
N HIS A 296 8.62 3.83 -11.16
CA HIS A 296 9.41 5.05 -11.12
C HIS A 296 9.41 5.73 -9.76
N VAL A 297 8.34 5.66 -8.95
CA VAL A 297 8.44 6.02 -7.53
C VAL A 297 9.54 5.18 -6.87
N ALA A 298 9.62 3.89 -7.21
CA ALA A 298 10.68 2.96 -6.82
C ALA A 298 12.12 3.42 -7.22
N ARG A 299 12.28 4.03 -8.41
CA ARG A 299 13.58 4.47 -8.97
C ARG A 299 13.95 5.92 -8.66
N ALA A 300 12.98 6.79 -8.46
CA ALA A 300 13.19 8.20 -8.14
C ALA A 300 13.73 8.41 -6.70
N ALA A 301 13.75 7.36 -5.88
CA ALA A 301 14.42 7.40 -4.58
C ALA A 301 15.95 7.28 -4.67
N ASP A 302 16.51 6.70 -5.74
CA ASP A 302 17.97 6.67 -5.94
C ASP A 302 18.53 8.07 -6.29
N GLY A 303 17.65 9.03 -6.60
CA GLY A 303 17.95 10.46 -6.70
C GLY A 303 16.96 11.31 -5.90
N ALA A 304 16.40 10.75 -4.81
CA ALA A 304 15.40 11.45 -4.01
C ALA A 304 15.95 12.78 -3.48
N PRO A 305 15.08 13.78 -3.29
CA PRO A 305 15.45 14.93 -2.45
C PRO A 305 15.90 14.40 -1.09
N ASP A 306 16.88 15.08 -0.49
CA ASP A 306 17.33 14.80 0.87
C ASP A 306 16.17 15.06 1.86
N TRP A 307 15.33 14.05 2.05
CA TRP A 307 14.20 14.10 2.97
C TRP A 307 14.69 14.25 4.41
N GLY A 308 15.96 13.91 4.66
CA GLY A 308 16.69 14.19 5.90
C GLY A 308 16.85 15.68 6.25
N THR A 309 16.54 16.61 5.35
CA THR A 309 16.46 18.06 5.66
C THR A 309 15.09 18.54 6.15
N LEU A 310 14.04 17.72 5.98
CA LEU A 310 12.70 17.99 6.48
C LEU A 310 12.43 17.74 7.99
N PRO A 311 13.30 17.14 8.83
CA PRO A 311 12.96 16.85 10.22
C PRO A 311 12.61 18.08 11.07
N ALA A 312 13.34 19.18 10.87
CA ALA A 312 13.06 20.43 11.58
C ALA A 312 11.69 20.99 11.19
N ASP A 313 11.38 20.95 9.89
CA ASP A 313 10.11 21.44 9.35
C ASP A 313 8.94 20.52 9.73
N LEU A 314 9.10 19.19 9.72
CA LEU A 314 8.03 18.26 10.10
C LEU A 314 7.71 18.36 11.60
N SER A 315 8.71 18.54 12.46
CA SER A 315 8.48 18.71 13.90
C SER A 315 7.63 19.97 14.15
N ALA A 316 7.97 21.08 13.49
CA ALA A 316 7.19 22.32 13.55
C ALA A 316 5.77 22.14 12.95
N LEU A 317 5.63 21.39 11.85
CA LEU A 317 4.33 21.09 11.23
C LEU A 317 3.45 20.19 12.11
N LEU A 318 4.03 19.20 12.77
CA LEU A 318 3.31 18.37 13.74
C LEU A 318 2.96 19.17 14.99
N GLU A 319 3.74 20.19 15.35
CA GLU A 319 3.43 21.10 16.48
C GLU A 319 2.23 21.98 16.13
N SER A 320 2.18 22.53 14.91
CA SER A 320 1.03 23.33 14.47
C SER A 320 -0.26 22.53 14.33
N LEU A 321 -0.17 21.20 14.10
CA LEU A 321 -1.32 20.30 14.11
C LEU A 321 -1.71 19.84 15.52
N GLY A 322 -0.85 20.00 16.53
CA GLY A 322 -1.14 19.56 17.90
C GLY A 322 -1.82 20.63 18.76
N SER A 323 -1.63 21.91 18.42
CA SER A 323 -2.20 23.08 19.09
C SER A 323 -3.66 23.34 18.69
#